data_AF-A0A9P0NDW9-F1
#
_entry.id   AF-A0A9P0NDW9-F1
#
_cell.length_a   1.000
_cell.length_b   1.000
_cell.length_c   1.000
_cell.angle_alpha   90.00
_cell.angle_beta   90.00
_cell.angle_gamma   90.00
#
_symmetry.space_group_name_H-M   'P 1'
#
loop_
_entity.id
_entity.type
_entity.pdbx_description
1 polymer ?
#
loop_
_entity_poly.entity_id
_entity_poly.type
_entity_poly.pdbx_seq_one_letter_code
_entity_poly.pdbx_strand_id
1 'polypeptide(L)'
;MALPRVLLILPLFGASMLGLRILIQNAPSTDNQCQIKMVIPKSIAELSELNLCLRQHYDNNYLYMLTLFSTVYIIKQAFCIPGSVILNLIAGSLFGSGLGLLLVCTLSSIGVSACYLLSKVCGVETFLMNYFPGTLKLVKKNCGKSGAK
;
A
#
# COMPACT_ATOMS: atom_id res chain seq x y z
N MET A 1 -20.49 21.76 1.78
CA MET A 1 -19.24 22.06 2.51
C MET A 1 -18.54 20.75 2.94
N ALA A 2 -18.17 19.87 1.99
CA ALA A 2 -17.48 18.58 2.27
C ALA A 2 -15.96 18.66 2.06
N LEU A 3 -15.47 19.80 1.56
CA LEU A 3 -14.05 20.11 1.36
C LEU A 3 -13.15 19.88 2.61
N PRO A 4 -13.57 20.17 3.86
CA PRO A 4 -12.65 20.02 5.01
C PRO A 4 -12.33 18.55 5.33
N ARG A 5 -13.18 17.58 4.96
CA ARG A 5 -12.97 16.17 5.30
C ARG A 5 -12.06 15.44 4.33
N VAL A 6 -12.03 15.86 3.06
CA VAL A 6 -11.08 15.34 2.07
C VAL A 6 -9.66 15.84 2.39
N LEU A 7 -9.53 17.05 2.97
CA LEU A 7 -8.25 17.59 3.42
C LEU A 7 -7.57 16.70 4.48
N LEU A 8 -8.34 15.89 5.22
CA LEU A 8 -7.85 14.95 6.24
C LEU A 8 -6.97 13.84 5.64
N ILE A 9 -7.01 13.60 4.33
CA ILE A 9 -6.14 12.61 3.64
C ILE A 9 -4.67 13.04 3.69
N LEU A 10 -4.37 14.33 3.57
CA LEU A 10 -2.98 14.85 3.58
C LEU A 10 -2.25 14.59 4.91
N PRO A 11 -2.80 14.94 6.09
CA PRO A 11 -2.14 14.63 7.36
C PRO A 11 -2.12 13.11 7.64
N LEU A 12 -3.11 12.34 7.19
CA LEU A 12 -3.09 10.87 7.28
C LEU A 12 -1.95 10.25 6.45
N PHE A 13 -1.76 10.74 5.23
CA PHE A 13 -0.63 10.37 4.39
C PHE A 13 0.70 10.75 5.05
N GLY A 14 0.79 11.98 5.58
CA GLY A 14 1.97 12.46 6.29
C GLY A 14 2.31 11.63 7.53
N ALA A 15 1.33 11.32 8.37
CA ALA A 15 1.49 10.47 9.56
C ALA A 15 1.95 9.06 9.17
N SER A 16 1.37 8.50 8.11
CA SER A 16 1.75 7.17 7.61
C SER A 16 3.16 7.13 7.04
N MET A 17 3.57 8.18 6.30
CA MET A 17 4.94 8.35 5.81
C MET A 17 5.95 8.53 6.95
N LEU A 18 5.56 9.26 8.00
CA LEU A 18 6.38 9.44 9.19
C LEU A 18 6.56 8.11 9.93
N GLY A 19 5.49 7.33 10.11
CA GLY A 19 5.56 5.99 10.69
C GLY A 19 6.49 5.06 9.91
N LEU A 20 6.41 5.08 8.57
CA LEU A 20 7.33 4.34 7.71
C LEU A 20 8.78 4.82 7.87
N ARG A 21 9.01 6.13 7.94
CA ARG A 21 10.36 6.70 8.19
C ARG A 21 10.93 6.26 9.53
N ILE A 22 10.12 6.28 10.59
CA ILE A 22 10.52 5.82 11.93
C ILE A 22 10.89 4.34 11.88
N LEU A 23 10.09 3.51 11.20
CA LEU A 23 10.36 2.08 11.06
C LEU A 23 11.68 1.81 10.33
N ILE A 24 11.99 2.59 9.31
CA ILE A 24 13.26 2.51 8.57
C ILE A 24 14.44 3.01 9.41
N GLN A 25 14.26 4.07 10.20
CA GLN A 25 15.30 4.58 11.09
C GLN A 25 15.59 3.65 12.28
N ASN A 26 14.58 2.89 12.73
CA ASN A 26 14.74 1.83 13.73
C ASN A 26 15.21 0.51 13.10
N ALA A 27 15.66 0.52 11.84
CA ALA A 27 16.29 -0.65 11.25
C ALA A 27 17.51 -1.05 12.10
N PRO A 28 17.63 -2.32 12.50
CA PRO A 28 18.84 -2.79 13.16
C PRO A 28 20.03 -2.53 12.25
N SER A 29 21.04 -1.82 12.78
CA SER A 29 22.26 -1.44 12.05
C SER A 29 22.95 -2.69 11.52
N THR A 30 22.68 -3.04 10.27
CA THR A 30 23.38 -4.07 9.52
C THR A 30 24.31 -3.38 8.55
N ASP A 31 25.51 -3.93 8.46
CA ASP A 31 26.70 -3.45 7.78
C ASP A 31 26.47 -2.73 6.43
N ASN A 32 27.33 -1.74 6.16
CA ASN A 32 27.15 -0.59 5.27
C ASN A 32 27.03 -0.85 3.75
N GLN A 33 26.54 -2.00 3.28
CA GLN A 33 26.58 -2.31 1.84
C GLN A 33 25.26 -2.16 1.09
N CYS A 34 24.12 -1.96 1.75
CA CYS A 34 22.89 -1.68 1.01
C CYS A 34 21.90 -0.77 1.71
N GLN A 35 21.84 0.48 1.22
CA GLN A 35 20.72 1.36 1.53
C GLN A 35 19.49 0.82 0.80
N ILE A 36 18.38 0.62 1.51
CA ILE A 36 17.06 0.36 0.89
C ILE A 36 16.67 1.61 0.10
N LYS A 37 17.19 1.70 -1.12
CA LYS A 37 16.90 2.77 -2.04
C LYS A 37 15.53 2.47 -2.60
N MET A 38 14.50 3.12 -2.05
CA MET A 38 13.13 3.13 -2.58
C MET A 38 13.07 3.90 -3.91
N VAL A 39 13.95 3.56 -4.85
CA VAL A 39 13.84 3.92 -6.25
C VAL A 39 13.06 2.80 -6.90
N ILE A 40 12.04 3.17 -7.69
CA ILE A 40 11.30 2.22 -8.51
C ILE A 40 12.31 1.60 -9.48
N PRO A 41 12.68 0.31 -9.32
CA PRO A 41 13.64 -0.32 -10.21
C PRO A 41 13.01 -0.36 -11.59
N LYS A 42 13.69 0.21 -12.59
CA LYS A 42 13.19 0.25 -13.97
C LYS A 42 13.63 -0.96 -14.76
N SER A 43 14.60 -1.71 -14.24
CA SER A 43 15.12 -2.95 -14.83
C SER A 43 14.99 -4.15 -13.88
N ILE A 44 14.84 -5.34 -14.46
CA ILE A 44 14.87 -6.63 -13.74
C ILE A 44 16.22 -6.83 -13.03
N ALA A 45 17.31 -6.29 -13.59
CA ALA A 45 18.63 -6.32 -12.97
C ALA A 45 18.66 -5.54 -11.64
N GLU A 46 18.17 -4.29 -11.64
CA GLU A 46 18.06 -3.46 -10.42
C GLU A 46 17.13 -4.09 -9.38
N LEU A 47 16.05 -4.74 -9.84
CA LEU A 47 15.14 -5.47 -8.97
C LEU A 47 15.85 -6.64 -8.27
N SER A 48 16.70 -7.37 -8.99
CA SER A 48 17.48 -8.47 -8.41
C SER A 48 18.49 -7.98 -7.38
N GLU A 49 19.19 -6.88 -7.66
CA GLU A 49 20.14 -6.27 -6.71
C GLU A 49 19.43 -5.82 -5.42
N LEU A 50 18.27 -5.16 -5.55
CA LEU A 50 17.45 -4.78 -4.41
C LEU A 50 16.98 -6.00 -3.62
N ASN A 51 16.52 -7.06 -4.30
CA ASN A 51 16.09 -8.30 -3.65
C ASN A 51 17.23 -8.98 -2.89
N LEU A 52 18.44 -9.00 -3.44
CA LEU A 52 19.61 -9.57 -2.76
C LEU A 52 19.91 -8.81 -1.45
N CYS A 53 19.87 -7.49 -1.47
CA CYS A 53 20.01 -6.69 -0.26
C CYS A 53 18.91 -6.95 0.77
N LEU A 54 17.65 -6.95 0.33
CA LEU A 54 16.51 -7.22 1.22
C LEU A 54 16.61 -8.63 1.82
N ARG A 55 17.11 -9.59 1.05
CA ARG A 55 17.31 -10.97 1.51
C ARG A 55 18.44 -11.09 2.54
N GLN A 56 19.53 -10.36 2.35
CA GLN A 56 20.59 -10.27 3.37
C GLN A 56 20.08 -9.70 4.70
N HIS A 57 19.17 -8.73 4.66
CA HIS A 57 18.50 -8.22 5.86
C HIS A 57 17.41 -9.16 6.42
N TYR A 58 16.75 -9.93 5.55
CA TYR A 58 15.75 -10.94 5.93
C TYR A 58 16.36 -12.04 6.81
N ASP A 59 17.56 -12.51 6.47
CA ASP A 59 18.24 -13.57 7.21
C ASP A 59 18.58 -13.17 8.66
N ASN A 60 18.80 -11.87 8.91
CA ASN A 60 19.04 -11.35 10.26
C ASN A 60 17.75 -11.14 11.07
N ASN A 61 16.65 -10.68 10.45
CA ASN A 61 15.40 -10.38 11.16
C ASN A 61 14.15 -10.55 10.27
N TYR A 62 13.59 -11.78 10.24
CA TYR A 62 12.36 -12.11 9.52
C TYR A 62 11.17 -11.19 9.87
N LEU A 63 10.90 -11.00 11.17
CA LEU A 63 9.76 -10.21 11.64
C LEU A 63 9.87 -8.74 11.26
N TYR A 64 11.08 -8.19 11.26
CA TYR A 64 11.34 -6.81 10.84
C TYR A 64 11.02 -6.65 9.35
N MET A 65 11.54 -7.55 8.49
CA MET A 65 11.27 -7.50 7.05
C MET A 65 9.80 -7.73 6.72
N LEU A 66 9.12 -8.63 7.43
CA LEU A 66 7.68 -8.84 7.30
C LEU A 66 6.89 -7.57 7.63
N THR A 67 7.24 -6.89 8.74
CA THR A 67 6.57 -5.66 9.19
C THR A 67 6.84 -4.50 8.24
N LEU A 68 8.10 -4.34 7.79
CA LEU A 68 8.50 -3.32 6.82
C LEU A 68 7.78 -3.50 5.49
N PHE A 69 7.81 -4.72 4.94
CA PHE A 69 7.13 -5.05 3.69
C PHE A 69 5.62 -4.82 3.80
N SER A 70 4.99 -5.30 4.88
CA SER A 70 3.56 -5.13 5.12
C SER A 70 3.16 -3.66 5.22
N THR A 71 3.94 -2.85 5.93
CA THR A 71 3.70 -1.42 6.09
C THR A 71 3.79 -0.71 4.73
N VAL A 72 4.87 -0.94 3.96
CA VAL A 72 5.02 -0.36 2.62
C VAL A 72 3.87 -0.76 1.70
N TYR A 73 3.49 -2.03 1.73
CA TYR A 73 2.42 -2.57 0.89
C TYR A 73 1.06 -1.94 1.19
N ILE A 74 0.67 -1.91 2.46
CA ILE A 74 -0.60 -1.34 2.91
C ILE A 74 -0.67 0.15 2.59
N ILE A 75 0.40 0.90 2.85
CA ILE A 75 0.48 2.33 2.54
C ILE A 75 0.29 2.54 1.04
N LYS A 76 1.06 1.82 0.22
CA LYS A 76 0.95 1.92 -1.24
C LYS A 76 -0.49 1.68 -1.71
N GLN A 77 -1.16 0.69 -1.16
CA GLN A 77 -2.51 0.31 -1.56
C GLN A 77 -3.57 1.28 -1.04
N ALA A 78 -3.42 1.74 0.21
CA ALA A 78 -4.30 2.73 0.82
C ALA A 78 -4.33 4.05 0.04
N PHE A 79 -3.17 4.45 -0.50
CA PHE A 79 -3.01 5.68 -1.29
C PHE A 79 -3.04 5.47 -2.80
N CYS A 80 -3.41 4.27 -3.27
CA CYS A 80 -3.54 3.94 -4.70
C CYS A 80 -2.28 4.26 -5.54
N ILE A 81 -1.08 4.07 -4.98
CA ILE A 81 0.18 4.33 -5.67
C ILE A 81 0.43 3.20 -6.70
N PRO A 82 0.69 3.50 -7.99
CA PRO A 82 0.97 2.49 -9.01
C PRO A 82 2.31 1.77 -8.78
N GLY A 83 2.44 0.52 -9.25
CA GLY A 83 3.68 -0.28 -9.11
C GLY A 83 3.58 -1.52 -8.20
N SER A 84 2.40 -2.12 -8.03
CA SER A 84 2.19 -3.29 -7.15
C SER A 84 2.89 -4.54 -7.67
N VAL A 85 3.04 -4.65 -8.99
CA VAL A 85 3.65 -5.82 -9.64
C VAL A 85 5.06 -6.05 -9.13
N ILE A 86 5.87 -4.98 -9.01
CA ILE A 86 7.27 -5.08 -8.53
C ILE A 86 7.31 -5.59 -7.09
N LEU A 87 6.50 -5.03 -6.20
CA LEU A 87 6.43 -5.46 -4.80
C LEU A 87 5.95 -6.91 -4.65
N ASN A 88 5.01 -7.35 -5.49
CA ASN A 88 4.55 -8.74 -5.51
C ASN A 88 5.69 -9.69 -5.95
N LEU A 89 6.52 -9.29 -6.92
CA LEU A 89 7.70 -10.06 -7.34
C LEU A 89 8.74 -10.13 -6.22
N ILE A 90 9.01 -9.00 -5.55
CA ILE A 90 9.88 -8.96 -4.36
C ILE A 90 9.38 -9.93 -3.30
N ALA A 91 8.08 -9.90 -2.98
CA ALA A 91 7.48 -10.80 -2.01
C ALA A 91 7.67 -12.28 -2.36
N GLY A 92 7.46 -12.64 -3.62
CA GLY A 92 7.68 -14.01 -4.10
C GLY A 92 9.13 -14.45 -3.98
N SER A 93 10.08 -13.54 -4.18
CA SER A 93 11.51 -13.84 -4.03
C SER A 93 12.01 -13.87 -2.58
N LEU A 94 11.43 -13.05 -1.70
CA LEU A 94 11.81 -12.97 -0.28
C LEU A 94 11.16 -14.06 0.58
N PHE A 95 9.84 -14.23 0.45
CA PHE A 95 9.04 -15.12 1.30
C PHE A 95 8.72 -16.46 0.63
N GLY A 96 9.13 -16.64 -0.64
CA GLY A 96 8.74 -17.78 -1.47
C GLY A 96 7.42 -17.54 -2.20
N SER A 97 7.19 -18.26 -3.29
CA SER A 97 6.03 -18.06 -4.18
C SER A 97 4.69 -18.37 -3.51
N GLY A 98 4.58 -19.46 -2.74
CA GLY A 98 3.35 -19.85 -2.05
C GLY A 98 3.01 -18.92 -0.88
N LEU A 99 3.92 -18.78 0.09
CA LEU A 99 3.72 -17.92 1.26
C LEU A 99 3.67 -16.44 0.90
N GLY A 100 4.50 -16.00 -0.04
CA GLY A 100 4.49 -14.63 -0.56
C GLY A 100 3.15 -14.28 -1.21
N LEU A 101 2.56 -15.19 -1.99
CA LEU A 101 1.23 -14.97 -2.57
C LEU A 101 0.15 -14.83 -1.48
N LEU A 102 0.12 -15.76 -0.52
CA LEU A 102 -0.87 -15.75 0.57
C LEU A 102 -0.74 -14.48 1.43
N LEU A 103 0.50 -14.07 1.72
CA LEU A 103 0.81 -12.82 2.41
C LEU A 103 0.31 -11.61 1.61
N VAL A 104 0.69 -11.50 0.34
CA VAL A 104 0.28 -10.41 -0.55
C VAL A 104 -1.24 -10.32 -0.67
N CYS A 105 -1.95 -11.45 -0.80
CA CYS A 105 -3.40 -11.48 -0.84
C CYS A 105 -4.02 -10.92 0.46
N THR A 106 -3.50 -11.35 1.61
CA THR A 106 -3.98 -10.88 2.92
C THR A 106 -3.73 -9.38 3.09
N LEU A 107 -2.50 -8.93 2.81
CA LEU A 107 -2.12 -7.52 2.84
C LEU A 107 -2.95 -6.69 1.86
N SER A 108 -3.26 -7.23 0.68
CA SER A 108 -4.09 -6.55 -0.32
C SER A 108 -5.51 -6.35 0.17
N SER A 109 -6.13 -7.38 0.76
CA SER A 109 -7.45 -7.28 1.37
C SER A 109 -7.46 -6.21 2.48
N ILE A 110 -6.43 -6.19 3.33
CA ILE A 110 -6.28 -5.20 4.41
C ILE A 110 -6.12 -3.79 3.83
N GLY A 111 -5.24 -3.61 2.84
CA GLY A 111 -4.95 -2.30 2.24
C GLY A 111 -6.16 -1.70 1.51
N VAL A 112 -6.91 -2.52 0.76
CA VAL A 112 -8.15 -2.08 0.10
C VAL A 112 -9.24 -1.77 1.13
N SER A 113 -9.36 -2.57 2.18
CA SER A 113 -10.31 -2.31 3.27
C SER A 113 -9.99 -0.99 3.98
N ALA A 114 -8.71 -0.72 4.25
CA ALA A 114 -8.25 0.55 4.80
C ALA A 114 -8.54 1.73 3.87
N CYS A 115 -8.33 1.57 2.55
CA CYS A 115 -8.68 2.57 1.56
C CYS A 115 -10.19 2.88 1.56
N TYR A 116 -11.04 1.85 1.66
CA TYR A 116 -12.49 2.02 1.74
C TYR A 116 -12.92 2.75 3.02
N LEU A 117 -12.33 2.39 4.17
CA LEU A 117 -12.58 3.07 5.43
C LEU A 117 -12.16 4.55 5.35
N LEU A 118 -10.99 4.85 4.79
CA LEU A 118 -10.52 6.21 4.57
C LEU A 118 -11.49 6.98 3.67
N SER A 119 -11.94 6.39 2.56
CA SER A 119 -12.91 7.00 1.64
C SER A 119 -14.23 7.34 2.35
N LYS A 120 -14.71 6.43 3.20
CA LYS A 120 -15.92 6.62 4.01
C LYS A 120 -15.75 7.72 5.07
N VAL A 121 -14.63 7.74 5.80
CA VAL A 121 -14.34 8.73 6.85
C VAL A 121 -14.11 10.12 6.24
N CYS A 122 -13.43 10.21 5.11
CA CYS A 122 -13.20 11.46 4.38
C CYS A 122 -14.45 12.00 3.67
N GLY A 123 -15.54 11.23 3.61
CA GLY A 123 -16.79 11.66 3.01
C GLY A 123 -16.68 11.86 1.50
N VAL A 124 -15.89 11.02 0.82
CA VAL A 124 -15.66 11.10 -0.62
C VAL A 124 -16.97 11.02 -1.39
N GLU A 125 -17.96 10.23 -0.94
CA GLU A 125 -19.30 10.18 -1.54
C GLU A 125 -19.96 11.56 -1.61
N THR A 126 -19.88 12.36 -0.54
CA THR A 126 -20.48 13.70 -0.50
C THR A 126 -19.76 14.67 -1.43
N PHE A 127 -18.43 14.56 -1.53
CA PHE A 127 -17.63 15.35 -2.48
C PHE A 127 -18.00 14.99 -3.93
N LEU A 128 -18.09 13.70 -4.22
CA LEU A 128 -18.38 13.18 -5.55
C LEU A 128 -19.81 13.54 -5.98
N MET A 129 -20.79 13.51 -5.07
CA MET A 129 -22.17 13.94 -5.35
C MET A 129 -22.29 15.43 -5.68
N ASN A 130 -21.39 16.27 -5.17
CA ASN A 130 -21.39 17.70 -5.45
C ASN A 130 -20.73 18.04 -6.80
N TYR A 131 -19.73 17.28 -7.23
CA TYR A 131 -19.00 17.51 -8.49
C TYR A 131 -19.53 16.69 -9.68
N PHE A 132 -19.97 15.45 -9.46
CA PHE A 132 -20.45 14.52 -10.49
C PHE A 132 -21.80 13.87 -10.13
N PRO A 133 -22.87 14.67 -9.94
CA PRO A 133 -24.18 14.16 -9.52
C PRO A 133 -24.83 13.22 -10.57
N GLY A 134 -24.57 13.44 -11.87
CA GLY A 134 -25.19 12.66 -12.95
C GLY A 134 -24.74 11.21 -13.00
N THR A 135 -23.43 10.98 -12.99
CA THR A 135 -22.82 9.64 -13.02
C THR A 135 -23.18 8.83 -11.77
N LEU A 136 -23.19 9.46 -10.60
CA LEU A 136 -23.50 8.78 -9.35
C LEU A 136 -24.96 8.37 -9.21
N LYS A 137 -25.90 9.23 -9.65
CA LYS A 137 -27.33 8.86 -9.68
C LYS A 137 -27.58 7.68 -10.60
N LEU A 138 -26.90 7.61 -11.74
CA LEU A 138 -27.00 6.49 -12.68
C LEU A 138 -26.43 5.19 -12.09
N VAL A 139 -25.24 5.24 -11.48
CA VAL A 139 -24.61 4.09 -10.82
C VAL A 139 -25.45 3.60 -9.65
N LYS A 140 -25.96 4.49 -8.78
CA LYS A 140 -26.80 4.11 -7.63
C LYS A 140 -28.13 3.49 -8.07
N LYS A 141 -28.72 4.01 -9.16
CA LYS A 141 -29.95 3.44 -9.78
C LYS A 141 -29.72 2.06 -10.38
N ASN A 142 -28.57 1.81 -11.01
CA ASN A 142 -28.25 0.52 -11.62
C ASN A 142 -27.80 -0.53 -10.59
N CYS A 143 -27.00 -0.14 -9.59
CA CYS A 143 -26.59 -1.04 -8.51
C CYS A 143 -27.77 -1.46 -7.61
N GLY A 144 -28.71 -0.55 -7.32
CA GLY A 144 -29.93 -0.87 -6.55
C GLY A 144 -30.85 -1.89 -7.24
N LYS A 145 -30.72 -2.04 -8.57
CA LYS A 145 -31.46 -3.05 -9.35
C LYS A 145 -30.75 -4.41 -9.41
N SER A 146 -29.44 -4.46 -9.14
CA SER A 146 -28.65 -5.70 -9.25
C SER A 146 -28.61 -6.54 -7.97
N GLY A 147 -29.05 -6.00 -6.82
CA GLY A 147 -29.20 -6.72 -5.55
C GLY A 147 -30.61 -7.22 -5.26
N ALA A 148 -31.55 -7.11 -6.22
CA ALA A 148 -32.95 -7.53 -6.11
C ALA A 148 -33.29 -8.70 -7.05
N LYS A 149 -32.33 -9.60 -7.29
CA LYS A 149 -32.52 -10.85 -8.03
C LYS A 149 -32.00 -12.02 -7.23
#